data_AF-A0A847NAT1-F1
#
_entry.id   AF-A0A847NAT1-F1
#
_cell.length_a   1.000
_cell.length_b   1.000
_cell.length_c   1.000
_cell.angle_alpha   90.00
_cell.angle_beta   90.00
_cell.angle_gamma   90.00
#
_symmetry.space_group_name_H-M   'P 1'
#
loop_
_entity.id
_entity.type
_entity.pdbx_description
1 polymer ?
#
loop_
_entity_poly.entity_id
_entity_poly.type
_entity_poly.pdbx_seq_one_letter_code
_entity_poly.pdbx_strand_id
1 'polypeptide(L)'
;MERRTRKHEVHLRLNNEEYKALERNRAKCKLPQQTYLRKLVMNVQPIEHPPVEFFEVLRNLRQINNNLNQIALKANKNGLIDREAYYKNVDWLQKTISMLMQQYYRHTKG
;
A
#
# COMPACT_ATOMS: atom_id res chain seq x y z
N MET A 1 32.71 20.38 0.07
CA MET A 1 32.42 19.69 -1.21
C MET A 1 31.65 18.41 -0.89
N GLU A 2 30.37 18.33 -1.24
CA GLU A 2 29.58 17.10 -1.04
C GLU A 2 30.13 15.96 -1.90
N ARG A 3 30.40 14.84 -1.24
CA ARG A 3 30.94 13.63 -1.87
C ARG A 3 29.84 12.99 -2.72
N ARG A 4 29.88 13.19 -4.05
CA ARG A 4 29.01 12.44 -4.97
C ARG A 4 29.30 10.94 -4.80
N THR A 5 28.36 10.22 -4.20
CA THR A 5 28.47 8.76 -3.97
C THR A 5 28.26 7.94 -5.25
N ARG A 6 27.75 8.56 -6.32
CA ARG A 6 27.44 7.90 -7.61
C ARG A 6 28.40 8.38 -8.70
N LYS A 7 29.21 7.47 -9.24
CA LYS A 7 30.33 7.78 -10.15
C LYS A 7 30.00 7.65 -11.65
N HIS A 8 28.96 6.90 -11.99
CA HIS A 8 28.61 6.60 -13.39
C HIS A 8 27.41 7.44 -13.85
N GLU A 9 27.48 7.96 -15.07
CA GLU A 9 26.44 8.75 -15.72
C GLU A 9 25.87 8.00 -16.93
N VAL A 10 24.56 8.11 -17.14
CA VAL A 10 23.85 7.52 -18.29
C VAL A 10 23.10 8.63 -18.99
N HIS A 11 23.49 8.93 -20.24
CA HIS A 11 22.79 9.88 -21.10
C HIS A 11 21.77 9.13 -21.95
N LEU A 12 20.49 9.53 -21.88
CA LEU A 12 19.39 8.87 -22.58
C LEU A 12 18.61 9.92 -23.38
N ARG A 13 18.53 9.73 -24.70
CA ARG A 13 17.67 10.53 -25.57
C ARG A 13 16.41 9.74 -25.87
N LEU A 14 15.27 10.38 -25.71
CA LEU A 14 13.95 9.79 -25.91
C LEU A 14 13.21 10.57 -26.99
N ASN A 15 12.40 9.87 -27.78
CA ASN A 15 11.41 10.51 -28.63
C ASN A 15 10.21 10.99 -27.78
N ASN A 16 9.27 11.71 -28.42
CA ASN A 16 8.13 12.30 -27.72
C ASN A 16 7.21 11.25 -27.06
N GLU A 17 7.04 10.07 -27.67
CA GLU A 17 6.18 9.01 -27.13
C GLU A 17 6.82 8.35 -25.91
N GLU A 18 8.11 8.04 -26.01
CA GLU A 18 8.91 7.46 -24.93
C GLU A 18 8.98 8.40 -23.72
N TYR A 19 9.18 9.70 -23.95
CA TYR A 19 9.21 10.70 -22.88
C TYR A 19 7.84 10.82 -22.19
N LYS A 20 6.75 10.87 -22.96
CA LYS A 20 5.39 10.88 -22.41
C LYS A 20 5.08 9.61 -21.61
N ALA A 21 5.55 8.45 -22.06
CA ALA A 21 5.39 7.19 -21.34
C ALA A 21 6.18 7.21 -20.01
N LEU A 22 7.44 7.65 -20.03
CA LEU A 22 8.26 7.83 -18.83
C LEU A 22 7.59 8.76 -17.82
N GLU A 23 7.08 9.90 -18.28
CA GLU A 23 6.40 10.89 -17.45
C GLU A 23 5.14 10.32 -16.79
N ARG A 24 4.31 9.64 -17.58
CA ARG A 24 3.09 9.01 -17.09
C ARG A 24 3.41 7.94 -16.05
N ASN A 25 4.37 7.06 -16.33
CA ASN A 25 4.70 5.94 -15.46
C ASN A 25 5.35 6.40 -14.15
N ARG A 26 6.26 7.39 -14.19
CA ARG A 26 6.85 7.94 -12.96
C ARG A 26 5.80 8.66 -12.10
N ALA A 27 4.83 9.34 -12.72
CA ALA A 27 3.77 10.05 -12.03
C ALA A 27 2.85 9.09 -11.26
N LYS A 28 2.47 7.96 -11.86
CA LYS A 28 1.70 6.91 -11.18
C LYS A 28 2.41 6.33 -9.95
N CYS A 29 3.73 6.25 -10.00
CA CYS A 29 4.57 5.79 -8.90
C CYS A 29 4.89 6.91 -7.88
N LYS A 30 4.53 8.17 -8.18
CA LYS A 30 4.90 9.38 -7.41
C LYS A 30 6.41 9.50 -7.18
N LEU A 31 7.21 9.13 -8.18
CA LEU A 31 8.67 9.13 -8.08
C LEU A 31 9.31 10.24 -8.94
N PRO A 32 10.40 10.87 -8.46
CA PRO A 32 11.28 11.66 -9.29
C PRO A 32 11.90 10.79 -10.40
N GLN A 33 12.12 11.36 -11.59
CA GLN A 33 12.64 10.64 -12.75
C GLN A 33 13.90 9.81 -12.46
N GLN A 34 14.88 10.39 -11.77
CA GLN A 34 16.11 9.67 -11.43
C GLN A 34 15.86 8.47 -10.50
N THR A 35 14.92 8.57 -9.57
CA THR A 35 14.56 7.47 -8.67
C THR A 35 13.83 6.37 -9.42
N TYR A 36 12.92 6.74 -10.32
CA TYR A 36 12.19 5.81 -11.18
C TYR A 36 13.14 5.02 -12.10
N LEU A 37 14.03 5.70 -12.82
CA LEU A 37 15.01 5.06 -13.71
C LEU A 37 15.98 4.14 -12.94
N ARG A 38 16.41 4.54 -11.74
CA ARG A 38 17.26 3.68 -10.91
C ARG A 38 16.56 2.38 -10.50
N LYS A 39 15.27 2.43 -10.14
CA LYS A 39 14.49 1.23 -9.82
C LYS A 39 14.41 0.29 -11.02
N LEU A 40 14.15 0.83 -12.22
CA LEU A 40 14.15 0.04 -13.45
C LEU A 40 15.51 -0.64 -13.71
N VAL A 41 16.63 0.07 -13.54
CA VAL A 41 17.98 -0.50 -13.70
C VAL A 41 18.25 -1.65 -12.72
N MET A 42 17.68 -1.59 -11.51
CA MET A 42 17.82 -2.63 -10.48
C MET A 42 16.83 -3.80 -10.67
N ASN A 43 16.11 -3.88 -11.80
CA ASN A 43 15.02 -4.83 -12.05
C ASN A 43 13.89 -4.77 -11.01
N VAL A 44 13.78 -3.64 -10.33
CA VAL A 44 12.67 -3.36 -9.42
C VAL A 44 11.58 -2.70 -10.26
N GLN A 45 10.51 -3.44 -10.53
CA GLN A 45 9.31 -2.87 -11.15
C GLN A 45 8.69 -1.82 -10.20
N PRO A 46 8.68 -0.51 -10.57
CA PRO A 46 8.04 0.51 -9.75
C PRO A 46 6.53 0.26 -9.77
N ILE A 47 5.95 0.01 -8.61
CA ILE A 47 4.54 -0.33 -8.47
C ILE A 47 3.72 0.95 -8.32
N GLU A 48 2.61 1.02 -9.04
CA GLU A 48 1.66 2.13 -8.94
C GLU A 48 1.19 2.28 -7.48
N HIS A 49 1.09 3.53 -7.02
CA HIS A 49 0.51 3.83 -5.69
C HIS A 49 -0.87 3.17 -5.60
N PRO A 50 -1.32 2.61 -4.44
CA PRO A 50 -2.58 1.91 -4.48
C PRO A 50 -3.67 2.93 -4.84
N PRO A 51 -4.65 2.49 -5.65
CA PRO A 51 -5.79 3.30 -6.00
C PRO A 51 -6.46 3.83 -4.73
N VAL A 52 -7.07 5.02 -4.78
CA VAL A 52 -7.76 5.63 -3.62
C VAL A 52 -8.81 4.67 -3.08
N GLU A 53 -9.44 3.92 -3.98
CA GLU A 53 -10.39 2.85 -3.77
C GLU A 53 -9.86 1.76 -2.81
N PHE A 54 -8.55 1.46 -2.82
CA PHE A 54 -7.96 0.51 -1.88
C PHE A 54 -8.05 1.01 -0.43
N PHE A 55 -7.80 2.31 -0.21
CA PHE A 55 -7.93 2.91 1.11
C PHE A 55 -9.40 3.04 1.54
N GLU A 56 -10.32 3.23 0.59
CA GLU A 56 -11.75 3.20 0.87
C GLU A 56 -12.22 1.82 1.33
N VAL A 57 -11.77 0.75 0.67
CA VAL A 57 -12.05 -0.63 1.09
C VAL A 57 -11.54 -0.89 2.51
N LEU A 58 -10.31 -0.46 2.83
CA LEU A 58 -9.77 -0.59 4.20
C LEU A 58 -10.58 0.18 5.24
N ARG A 59 -11.05 1.39 4.90
CA ARG A 59 -11.90 2.19 5.77
C ARG A 59 -13.23 1.49 6.04
N ASN A 60 -13.87 0.96 5.00
CA ASN A 60 -15.14 0.23 5.10
C ASN A 60 -15.00 -1.01 5.97
N LEU A 61 -13.92 -1.79 5.81
CA LEU A 61 -13.65 -2.95 6.67
C LEU A 61 -13.49 -2.58 8.14
N ARG A 62 -12.80 -1.49 8.46
CA ARG A 62 -12.68 -1.00 9.84
C ARG A 62 -14.04 -0.57 10.41
N GLN A 63 -14.88 0.06 9.59
CA GLN A 63 -16.20 0.49 10.01
C GLN A 63 -17.13 -0.69 10.30
N ILE A 64 -17.08 -1.74 9.47
CA ILE A 64 -17.77 -3.02 9.74
C ILE A 64 -17.30 -3.61 11.08
N ASN A 65 -16.00 -3.64 11.33
CA ASN A 65 -15.46 -4.15 12.60
C ASN A 65 -15.99 -3.36 13.81
N ASN A 66 -16.05 -2.03 13.71
CA ASN A 66 -16.59 -1.19 14.77
C ASN A 66 -18.08 -1.45 15.02
N ASN A 67 -18.87 -1.62 13.96
CA ASN A 67 -20.29 -1.93 14.07
C ASN A 67 -20.51 -3.31 14.75
N LEU A 68 -19.72 -4.31 14.36
CA LEU A 68 -19.73 -5.63 15.01
C LEU A 68 -19.38 -5.53 16.49
N ASN A 69 -18.40 -4.70 16.87
CA ASN A 69 -18.02 -4.48 18.28
C ASN A 69 -19.16 -3.88 19.08
N GLN A 70 -19.88 -2.91 18.51
CA GLN A 70 -21.03 -2.30 19.17
C GLN A 70 -22.19 -3.28 19.35
N ILE A 71 -22.48 -4.10 18.33
CA ILE A 71 -23.50 -5.17 18.42
C ILE A 71 -23.12 -6.17 19.51
N ALA A 72 -21.85 -6.59 19.53
CA ALA A 72 -21.34 -7.53 20.52
C ALA A 72 -21.47 -6.99 21.95
N LEU A 73 -21.07 -5.75 22.18
CA LEU A 73 -21.21 -5.10 23.48
C LEU A 73 -22.68 -4.98 23.93
N LYS A 74 -23.60 -4.64 23.03
CA LYS A 74 -25.03 -4.54 23.33
C LYS A 74 -25.64 -5.89 23.70
N ALA A 75 -25.32 -6.95 22.97
CA ALA A 75 -25.91 -8.27 23.21
C ALA A 75 -25.21 -9.08 24.32
N ASN A 76 -23.94 -8.76 24.64
CA ASN A 76 -23.26 -9.28 25.84
C ASN A 76 -23.91 -8.79 27.14
N LYS A 77 -24.62 -7.63 27.11
CA LYS A 77 -25.44 -7.15 28.23
C LYS A 77 -26.58 -8.12 28.62
N ASN A 78 -26.96 -9.01 27.70
CA ASN A 78 -27.99 -10.04 27.89
C ASN A 78 -27.42 -11.46 27.97
N GLY A 79 -26.08 -11.63 27.97
CA GLY A 79 -25.42 -12.95 27.98
C GLY A 79 -25.58 -13.77 26.69
N LEU A 80 -26.02 -13.15 25.59
CA LEU A 80 -26.41 -13.85 24.36
C LEU A 80 -25.25 -14.10 23.38
N ILE A 81 -24.02 -13.70 23.72
CA ILE A 81 -22.87 -13.78 22.81
C ILE A 81 -21.73 -14.54 23.45
N ASP A 82 -21.19 -15.50 22.68
CA ASP A 82 -19.89 -16.09 22.93
C ASP A 82 -18.79 -15.03 22.74
N ARG A 83 -18.38 -14.45 23.87
CA ARG A 83 -17.39 -13.38 23.93
C ARG A 83 -16.02 -13.82 23.40
N GLU A 84 -15.66 -15.09 23.57
CA GLU A 84 -14.37 -15.60 23.14
C GLU A 84 -14.32 -15.76 21.62
N ALA A 85 -15.34 -16.40 21.04
CA ALA A 85 -15.48 -16.52 19.59
C ALA A 85 -15.53 -15.14 18.90
N TYR A 86 -16.18 -14.17 19.54
CA TYR A 86 -16.24 -12.80 19.04
C TYR A 86 -14.86 -12.14 18.95
N TYR A 87 -14.10 -12.10 20.04
CA TYR A 87 -12.78 -11.45 20.03
C TYR A 87 -11.76 -12.18 19.14
N LYS A 88 -11.87 -13.52 18.99
CA LYS A 88 -11.06 -14.26 18.01
C LYS A 88 -11.30 -13.76 16.58
N ASN A 89 -12.54 -13.50 16.20
CA ASN A 89 -12.87 -12.96 14.87
C ASN A 89 -12.41 -11.50 14.68
N VAL A 90 -12.50 -10.67 15.73
CA VAL A 90 -11.96 -9.30 15.69
C VAL A 90 -10.44 -9.31 15.46
N ASP A 91 -9.72 -10.15 16.18
CA ASP A 91 -8.27 -10.32 16.03
C ASP A 91 -7.91 -10.83 14.62
N TRP A 92 -8.64 -11.83 14.12
CA TRP A 92 -8.43 -12.34 12.75
C TRP A 92 -8.66 -11.26 11.68
N LEU A 93 -9.69 -10.43 11.83
CA LEU A 93 -9.96 -9.32 10.92
C LEU A 93 -8.85 -8.25 10.97
N GLN A 94 -8.37 -7.89 12.16
CA GLN A 94 -7.25 -6.95 12.32
C GLN A 94 -5.95 -7.48 11.71
N LYS A 95 -5.66 -8.77 11.91
CA LYS A 95 -4.52 -9.45 11.26
C LYS A 95 -4.65 -9.43 9.74
N THR A 96 -5.83 -9.72 9.20
CA THR A 96 -6.08 -9.72 7.76
C THR A 96 -5.87 -8.34 7.15
N ILE A 97 -6.40 -7.27 7.78
CA ILE A 97 -6.16 -5.87 7.38
C ILE A 97 -4.65 -5.55 7.39
N SER A 98 -3.94 -6.02 8.42
CA SER A 98 -2.49 -5.79 8.55
C SER A 98 -1.69 -6.54 7.49
N MET A 99 -2.09 -7.76 7.14
CA MET A 99 -1.47 -8.55 6.07
C MET A 99 -1.68 -7.90 4.69
N LEU A 100 -2.88 -7.41 4.40
CA LEU A 100 -3.17 -6.67 3.16
C LEU A 100 -2.29 -5.43 3.04
N MET A 101 -2.13 -4.68 4.14
CA MET A 101 -1.23 -3.52 4.19
C MET A 101 0.24 -3.93 3.98
N GLN A 102 0.71 -4.98 4.67
CA GLN A 102 2.09 -5.44 4.55
C GLN A 102 2.42 -5.98 3.16
N GLN A 103 1.52 -6.77 2.57
CA GLN A 103 1.69 -7.29 1.21
C GLN A 103 1.84 -6.13 0.23
N TYR A 104 0.98 -5.11 0.35
CA TYR A 104 1.12 -3.89 -0.43
C TYR A 104 2.49 -3.20 -0.21
N TYR A 105 2.93 -3.00 1.04
CA TYR A 105 4.19 -2.30 1.31
C TYR A 105 5.45 -3.08 0.91
N ARG A 106 5.48 -4.42 1.03
CA ARG A 106 6.61 -5.25 0.55
C ARG A 106 6.84 -5.10 -0.94
N HIS A 107 5.76 -4.95 -1.69
CA HIS A 107 5.79 -4.69 -3.12
C HIS A 107 6.32 -3.25 -3.43
N THR A 108 6.16 -2.27 -2.53
CA THR A 108 6.65 -0.88 -2.75
C THR A 108 8.13 -0.60 -2.38
N LYS A 109 8.77 -1.45 -1.57
CA LYS A 109 10.15 -1.27 -1.07
C LYS A 109 11.22 -2.17 -1.71
N GLY A 110 10.93 -2.81 -2.85
CA GLY A 110 11.98 -3.22 -3.80
C GLY A 110 12.65 -1.99 -4.37
#